data_AF-A0ABD2Y8V9-F1
#
_entry.id   AF-A0ABD2Y8V9-F1
#
_cell.length_a   1.000
_cell.length_b   1.000
_cell.length_c   1.000
_cell.angle_alpha   90.00
_cell.angle_beta   90.00
_cell.angle_gamma   90.00
#
_symmetry.space_group_name_H-M   'P 1'
#
loop_
_entity.id
_entity.type
_entity.pdbx_description
1 polymer ?
#
loop_
_entity_poly.entity_id
_entity_poly.type
_entity_poly.pdbx_seq_one_letter_code
_entity_poly.pdbx_strand_id
1 'polypeptide(L)'
;MIYLSIKDDTKDLYLFINSPGGWVIPGIAIYDAVQFVRPDVHTICMGVLIHQSASSFYEAQTGEFIPEAEELLKLRETLTKVYVQRAGKPLWVVSEDMERDVFMSATEAQVYGIVDLVAIE
;
A
#
# COMPACT_ATOMS: atom_id res chain seq x y z
N MET A 1 9.24 -10.15 -10.37
CA MET A 1 10.20 -9.95 -9.26
C MET A 1 10.89 -11.25 -8.89
N ILE A 2 10.20 -12.25 -8.34
CA ILE A 2 10.81 -13.53 -7.92
C ILE A 2 11.65 -14.19 -9.04
N TYR A 3 11.09 -14.33 -10.25
CA TYR A 3 11.83 -14.90 -11.37
C TYR A 3 13.10 -14.11 -11.73
N LEU A 4 13.06 -12.78 -11.67
CA LEU A 4 14.21 -11.93 -11.95
C LEU A 4 15.28 -12.08 -10.87
N SER A 5 14.87 -12.15 -9.60
CA SER A 5 15.77 -12.42 -8.47
C SER A 5 16.42 -13.81 -8.56
N ILE A 6 15.73 -14.82 -9.09
CA ILE A 6 16.34 -16.15 -9.32
C ILE A 6 17.38 -16.10 -10.45
N LYS A 7 17.11 -15.30 -11.49
CA LYS A 7 18.03 -15.16 -12.63
C LYS A 7 19.31 -14.42 -12.26
N ASP A 8 19.18 -13.35 -11.51
CA ASP A 8 20.29 -12.51 -11.07
C ASP A 8 19.84 -11.74 -9.83
N ASP A 9 20.36 -12.10 -8.66
CA ASP A 9 20.04 -11.45 -7.39
C ASP A 9 20.90 -10.23 -7.09
N THR A 10 21.76 -9.81 -8.03
CA THR A 10 22.64 -8.64 -7.87
C THR A 10 22.13 -7.38 -8.56
N LYS A 11 21.13 -7.51 -9.44
CA LYS A 11 20.58 -6.40 -10.21
C LYS A 11 19.33 -5.83 -9.56
N ASP A 12 19.37 -4.53 -9.34
CA ASP A 12 18.22 -3.72 -8.95
C ASP A 12 17.02 -3.97 -9.86
N LEU A 13 15.85 -4.03 -9.23
CA LEU A 13 14.57 -4.23 -9.90
C LEU A 13 13.81 -2.90 -9.97
N TYR A 14 13.13 -2.67 -11.08
CA TYR A 14 12.33 -1.47 -11.30
C TYR A 14 10.87 -1.86 -11.45
N LEU A 15 10.00 -1.32 -10.58
CA LEU A 15 8.56 -1.55 -10.58
C LEU A 15 7.85 -0.27 -10.99
N PHE A 16 7.31 -0.25 -12.20
CA PHE A 16 6.48 0.84 -12.70
C PHE A 16 5.02 0.65 -12.26
N ILE A 17 4.44 1.67 -11.65
CA ILE A 17 3.10 1.62 -11.03
C ILE A 17 2.22 2.70 -11.67
N ASN A 18 1.23 2.27 -12.44
CA ASN A 18 0.13 3.10 -12.92
C ASN A 18 -1.17 2.33 -12.68
N SER A 19 -1.66 2.42 -11.45
CA SER A 19 -2.76 1.59 -10.97
C SER A 19 -3.77 2.46 -10.22
N PRO A 20 -5.08 2.27 -10.43
CA PRO A 20 -6.12 2.89 -9.62
C PRO A 20 -6.30 2.22 -8.25
N GLY A 21 -5.53 1.17 -7.94
CA GLY A 21 -5.72 0.33 -6.77
C GLY A 21 -6.48 -0.96 -7.09
N GLY A 22 -7.02 -1.63 -6.06
CA GLY A 22 -7.74 -2.89 -6.22
C GLY A 22 -7.92 -3.67 -4.92
N TRP A 23 -7.95 -4.99 -5.03
CA TRP A 23 -8.11 -5.89 -3.89
C TRP A 23 -6.92 -5.81 -2.93
N VAL A 24 -7.22 -5.71 -1.64
CA VAL A 24 -6.19 -5.55 -0.60
C VAL A 24 -5.27 -6.76 -0.49
N ILE A 25 -5.81 -7.98 -0.52
CA ILE A 25 -5.02 -9.21 -0.31
C ILE A 25 -3.94 -9.40 -1.40
N PRO A 26 -4.24 -9.27 -2.70
CA PRO A 26 -3.19 -9.23 -3.73
C PRO A 26 -2.17 -8.10 -3.54
N GLY A 27 -2.61 -6.93 -3.06
CA GLY A 27 -1.72 -5.81 -2.75
C GLY A 27 -0.70 -6.16 -1.65
N ILE A 28 -1.16 -6.79 -0.57
CA ILE A 28 -0.28 -7.29 0.51
C ILE A 28 0.65 -8.38 -0.03
N ALA A 29 0.18 -9.30 -0.86
CA ALA A 29 1.04 -10.33 -1.45
C ALA A 29 2.15 -9.73 -2.33
N ILE A 30 1.85 -8.67 -3.09
CA ILE A 30 2.88 -7.94 -3.87
C ILE A 30 3.85 -7.23 -2.92
N TYR A 31 3.35 -6.56 -1.88
CA TYR A 31 4.18 -5.90 -0.87
C TYR A 31 5.15 -6.89 -0.20
N ASP A 32 4.66 -8.05 0.23
CA ASP A 32 5.48 -9.10 0.84
C ASP A 32 6.50 -9.65 -0.15
N ALA A 33 6.12 -9.82 -1.43
CA ALA A 33 7.06 -10.24 -2.46
C ALA A 33 8.19 -9.22 -2.68
N VAL A 34 7.90 -7.92 -2.57
CA VAL A 34 8.93 -6.85 -2.62
C VAL A 34 9.87 -6.96 -1.43
N GLN A 35 9.35 -7.22 -0.21
CA GLN A 35 10.19 -7.38 0.98
C GLN A 35 10.99 -8.69 1.01
N PHE A 36 10.52 -9.72 0.29
CA PHE A 36 11.12 -11.04 0.29
C PHE A 36 12.31 -11.17 -0.67
N VAL A 37 12.26 -10.50 -1.82
CA VAL A 37 13.35 -10.58 -2.81
C VAL A 37 14.61 -9.89 -2.27
N ARG A 38 15.78 -10.42 -2.62
CA ARG A 38 17.07 -9.86 -2.19
C ARG A 38 17.46 -8.54 -2.87
N PRO A 39 17.27 -8.36 -4.19
CA PRO A 39 17.68 -7.13 -4.84
C PRO A 39 16.82 -5.95 -4.40
N ASP A 40 17.40 -4.75 -4.43
CA ASP A 40 16.66 -3.52 -4.17
C ASP A 40 15.61 -3.28 -5.26
N VAL A 41 14.39 -2.94 -4.82
CA VAL A 41 13.26 -2.67 -5.71
C VAL A 41 12.97 -1.17 -5.72
N HIS A 42 13.27 -0.52 -6.83
CA HIS A 42 12.93 0.87 -7.09
C HIS A 42 11.50 0.95 -7.62
N THR A 43 10.67 1.78 -6.99
CA THR A 43 9.28 1.99 -7.42
C THR A 43 9.16 3.32 -8.14
N ILE A 44 8.47 3.31 -9.29
CA ILE A 44 8.23 4.49 -10.12
C ILE A 44 6.73 4.57 -10.36
N CYS A 45 6.05 5.49 -9.67
CA CYS A 45 4.59 5.63 -9.75
C CYS A 45 4.14 6.85 -10.55
N MET A 46 2.96 6.75 -11.16
CA MET A 46 2.24 7.87 -11.75
C MET A 46 0.94 8.12 -10.97
N GLY A 47 0.85 9.28 -10.30
CA GLY A 47 -0.27 9.64 -9.43
C GLY A 47 -0.22 8.97 -8.06
N VAL A 48 -0.80 9.64 -7.04
CA VAL A 48 -0.87 9.13 -5.67
C VAL A 48 -2.23 9.46 -5.06
N LEU A 49 -2.87 8.44 -4.49
CA LEU A 49 -4.05 8.55 -3.63
C LEU A 49 -3.88 7.61 -2.45
N ILE A 50 -4.29 8.05 -1.25
CA ILE A 50 -4.45 7.18 -0.08
C ILE A 50 -5.88 7.23 0.42
N HIS A 51 -6.38 6.09 0.88
CA HIS A 51 -7.65 5.96 1.59
C HIS A 51 -7.73 4.63 2.35
N GLN A 52 -8.72 4.49 3.22
CA GLN A 52 -9.04 3.25 3.92
C GLN A 52 -9.63 2.20 2.95
N SER A 53 -9.39 0.93 3.26
CA SER A 53 -10.02 -0.16 2.52
C SER A 53 -11.54 -0.13 2.74
N ALA A 54 -12.27 -0.26 1.63
CA ALA A 54 -13.71 -0.42 1.65
C ALA A 54 -14.08 -1.90 1.49
N SER A 55 -15.15 -2.32 2.17
CA SER A 55 -15.79 -3.61 1.95
C SER A 55 -17.26 -3.39 1.61
N SER A 56 -17.74 -4.06 0.58
CA SER A 56 -19.17 -4.15 0.31
C SER A 56 -19.75 -5.21 1.24
N PHE A 57 -20.40 -4.77 2.33
CA PHE A 57 -21.20 -5.66 3.15
C PHE A 57 -22.43 -6.08 2.34
N TYR A 58 -22.37 -7.24 1.68
CA TYR A 58 -23.56 -7.92 1.21
C TYR A 58 -24.37 -8.38 2.43
N GLU A 59 -25.69 -8.55 2.27
CA GLU A 59 -26.65 -8.97 3.30
C GLU A 59 -26.26 -10.30 3.99
N ALA A 60 -25.20 -10.30 4.79
CA ALA A 60 -24.75 -11.43 5.55
C ALA A 60 -25.78 -11.71 6.64
N GLN A 61 -26.08 -12.99 6.88
CA GLN A 61 -26.88 -13.38 8.03
C GLN A 61 -26.21 -12.85 9.30
N THR A 62 -26.99 -12.46 10.31
CA THR A 62 -26.49 -11.80 11.52
C THR A 62 -25.36 -12.53 12.25
N GLY A 63 -25.19 -13.84 12.03
CA GLY A 63 -24.08 -14.64 12.56
C GLY A 63 -22.73 -14.48 11.82
N GLU A 64 -22.75 -14.16 10.53
CA GLU A 64 -21.59 -13.95 9.64
C GLU A 64 -21.34 -12.45 9.40
N PHE A 65 -21.76 -11.61 10.34
CA PHE A 65 -21.46 -10.18 10.26
C PHE A 65 -20.28 -9.82 11.17
N ILE A 66 -20.31 -10.35 12.40
CA ILE A 66 -19.32 -10.02 13.42
C ILE A 66 -17.91 -10.50 13.02
N PRO A 67 -17.70 -11.78 12.61
CA PRO A 67 -16.36 -12.25 12.22
C PRO A 67 -15.77 -11.47 11.02
N GLU A 68 -16.60 -11.12 10.05
CA GLU A 68 -16.26 -10.42 8.83
C GLU A 68 -15.85 -8.97 9.13
N ALA A 69 -16.59 -8.31 10.03
CA ALA A 69 -16.23 -6.98 10.52
C ALA A 69 -14.91 -6.99 11.30
N GLU A 70 -14.70 -8.00 12.16
CA GLU A 70 -13.43 -8.16 12.88
C GLU A 70 -12.25 -8.35 11.93
N GLU A 71 -12.42 -9.14 10.87
CA GLU A 71 -11.36 -9.37 9.88
C GLU A 71 -11.04 -8.10 9.07
N LEU A 72 -12.07 -7.33 8.69
CA LEU A 72 -11.89 -6.04 8.05
C LEU A 72 -11.12 -5.06 8.95
N LEU A 73 -11.41 -5.02 10.25
CA LEU A 73 -10.71 -4.16 11.19
C LEU A 73 -9.23 -4.56 11.32
N LYS A 74 -8.91 -5.85 11.40
CA LYS A 74 -7.52 -6.33 11.41
C LYS A 74 -6.77 -5.94 10.14
N LEU A 75 -7.45 -6.03 8.99
CA LEU A 75 -6.86 -5.65 7.70
C LEU A 75 -6.56 -4.15 7.65
N ARG A 76 -7.50 -3.31 8.09
CA ARG A 76 -7.31 -1.86 8.20
C ARG A 76 -6.15 -1.50 9.13
N GLU A 77 -6.07 -2.15 10.28
CA GLU A 77 -4.97 -1.94 11.23
C GLU A 77 -3.61 -2.34 10.62
N THR A 78 -3.56 -3.48 9.93
CA THR A 78 -2.35 -3.98 9.27
C THR A 78 -1.86 -3.02 8.19
N LEU A 79 -2.75 -2.54 7.31
CA LEU A 79 -2.40 -1.55 6.29
C LEU A 79 -1.91 -0.24 6.91
N THR A 80 -2.61 0.26 7.92
CA THR A 80 -2.25 1.52 8.59
C THR A 80 -0.85 1.42 9.20
N LYS A 81 -0.50 0.29 9.81
CA LYS A 81 0.86 0.03 10.34
C LYS A 81 1.91 0.04 9.24
N VAL A 82 1.62 -0.52 8.05
CA VAL A 82 2.53 -0.46 6.91
C VAL A 82 2.78 0.99 6.49
N TYR A 83 1.73 1.80 6.35
CA TYR A 83 1.88 3.22 6.01
C TYR A 83 2.67 3.99 7.07
N VAL A 84 2.42 3.75 8.36
CA VAL A 84 3.20 4.35 9.47
C VAL A 84 4.69 4.03 9.35
N GLN A 85 5.02 2.76 9.09
CA GLN A 85 6.42 2.33 8.95
C GLN A 85 7.11 2.95 7.75
N ARG A 86 6.40 3.13 6.63
CA ARG A 86 6.97 3.64 5.38
C ARG A 86 7.03 5.16 5.33
N ALA A 87 5.97 5.85 5.74
CA ALA A 87 5.88 7.30 5.72
C ALA A 87 6.57 7.97 6.92
N GLY A 88 6.89 7.22 7.98
CA GLY A 88 7.51 7.76 9.19
C GLY A 88 6.61 8.70 10.00
N LYS A 89 5.28 8.63 9.79
CA LYS A 89 4.26 9.45 10.47
C LYS A 89 3.64 8.69 11.64
N PRO A 90 3.16 9.38 12.69
CA PRO A 90 2.48 8.72 13.80
C PRO A 90 1.14 8.11 13.35
N LEU A 91 0.73 7.03 14.04
CA LEU A 91 -0.47 6.25 13.72
C LEU A 91 -1.73 7.09 13.53
N TRP A 92 -1.94 8.08 14.42
CA TRP A 92 -3.15 8.90 14.39
C TRP A 92 -3.23 9.78 13.13
N VAL A 93 -2.09 10.31 12.64
CA VAL A 93 -2.05 11.11 11.40
C VAL A 93 -2.43 10.24 10.22
N VAL A 94 -1.77 9.08 10.07
CA VAL A 94 -2.05 8.16 8.96
C VAL A 94 -3.49 7.65 9.00
N SER A 95 -3.99 7.33 10.19
CA SER A 95 -5.37 6.86 10.36
C SER A 95 -6.39 7.91 9.93
N GLU A 96 -6.20 9.16 10.35
CA GLU A 96 -7.08 10.28 10.03
C GLU A 96 -7.02 10.64 8.54
N ASP A 97 -5.81 10.73 7.98
CA ASP A 97 -5.60 11.06 6.56
C ASP A 97 -6.17 9.99 5.62
N MET A 98 -6.20 8.72 6.05
CA MET A 98 -6.79 7.64 5.25
C MET A 98 -8.33 7.61 5.33
N GLU A 99 -8.99 8.25 6.29
CA GLU A 99 -10.46 8.14 6.46
C GLU A 99 -11.24 8.56 5.20
N ARG A 100 -10.65 9.40 4.36
CA ARG A 100 -11.23 9.85 3.09
C ARG A 100 -10.21 9.70 1.97
N ASP A 101 -10.72 9.84 0.75
CA ASP A 101 -9.88 9.91 -0.44
C ASP A 101 -9.03 11.18 -0.40
N VAL A 102 -7.71 10.99 -0.30
CA VAL A 102 -6.73 12.08 -0.36
C VAL A 102 -5.87 11.90 -1.60
N PHE A 103 -6.09 12.76 -2.59
CA PHE A 103 -5.25 12.86 -3.78
C PHE A 103 -4.04 13.75 -3.49
N MET A 104 -2.87 13.34 -3.97
CA MET A 104 -1.62 14.08 -3.78
C MET A 104 -0.93 14.32 -5.11
N SER A 105 -0.42 15.54 -5.30
CA SER A 105 0.62 15.81 -6.29
C SER A 105 1.92 15.08 -5.93
N ALA A 106 2.86 14.97 -6.87
CA ALA A 106 4.14 14.31 -6.62
C ALA A 106 4.91 14.96 -5.46
N THR A 107 4.87 16.30 -5.35
CA THR A 107 5.50 17.04 -4.25
C THR A 107 4.80 16.82 -2.92
N GLU A 108 3.46 16.78 -2.89
CA GLU A 108 2.72 16.48 -1.66
C GLU A 108 2.98 15.05 -1.18
N ALA A 109 3.03 14.09 -2.10
CA ALA A 109 3.37 12.70 -1.79
C ALA A 109 4.80 12.56 -1.26
N GLN A 110 5.73 13.40 -1.75
CA GLN A 110 7.09 13.46 -1.23
C GLN A 110 7.13 14.02 0.20
N VAL A 111 6.45 15.14 0.45
CA VAL A 111 6.33 15.72 1.80
C VAL A 111 5.62 14.77 2.77
N TYR A 112 4.68 13.98 2.27
CA TYR A 112 4.00 12.96 3.07
C TYR A 112 4.92 11.78 3.41
N GLY A 113 5.96 11.50 2.61
CA GLY A 113 6.84 10.35 2.79
C GLY A 113 6.35 9.08 2.08
N ILE A 114 5.45 9.20 1.10
CA ILE A 114 5.08 8.08 0.22
C ILE A 114 6.12 7.91 -0.89
N VAL A 115 6.74 9.02 -1.32
CA VAL A 115 7.72 9.05 -2.41
C VAL A 115 8.99 9.73 -1.91
N ASP A 116 10.16 9.20 -2.26
CA ASP A 116 11.44 9.81 -1.88
C ASP A 116 11.88 10.91 -2.85
N LEU A 117 11.66 10.70 -4.15
CA LEU A 117 12.14 11.57 -5.24
C LEU A 117 11.04 11.87 -6.26
N VAL A 118 10.91 13.14 -6.63
CA VAL A 118 10.07 13.57 -7.76
C VAL A 118 10.98 13.68 -8.99
N ALA A 119 10.68 12.90 -10.03
CA ALA A 119 11.38 13.04 -11.31
C ALA A 119 11.08 14.42 -11.90
N ILE A 120 12.15 15.20 -12.13
CA ILE A 120 12.11 16.51 -12.78
C ILE A 120 12.67 16.31 -14.19
N GLU A 121 12.06 16.93 -15.20
CA GLU A 121 12.62 17.00 -16.56
C GLU A 121 13.97 17.72 -16.61
#